data_AF-X1PY79-F1
#
_entry.id   AF-X1PY79-F1
#
_cell.length_a   1.000
_cell.length_b   1.000
_cell.length_c   1.000
_cell.angle_alpha   90.00
_cell.angle_beta   90.00
_cell.angle_gamma   90.00
#
_symmetry.space_group_name_H-M   'P 1'
#
loop_
_entity.id
_entity.type
_entity.pdbx_description
1 polymer ?
#
loop_
_entity_poly.entity_id
_entity_poly.type
_entity_poly.pdbx_seq_one_letter_code
_entity_poly.pdbx_strand_id
1 'polypeptide(L)'
;VPDLKPRQCNSTLLRLLASPNIASKECVYRQYDHQAMGNTVVSPGSDAAVLRIKGTKKGISLTTDGNGRYCYLDPYLGGVIAIAEAARNLVCSGAEPLAITDCLNFGNPEKGDVYYQLKNCIKGMARACRELGIPVISGNVSLYNETKGQTIYPTPIVGMVGLLSDINRHCTMSFKDEGDLVFLLGTPSPLTGEGQGEGKDGLGGSEYLELVHGLVKGKPSIDLDLETRVQRCCLEAVEHGVVKSAHDCSEGGAAVAIAE
;
A
#
# COMPACT_ATOMS: atom_id res chain seq x y z
N VAL A 1 -23.64 -1.87 -4.28
CA VAL A 1 -23.73 -1.48 -5.71
C VAL A 1 -24.04 -2.74 -6.52
N PRO A 2 -24.73 -2.69 -7.69
CA PRO A 2 -25.01 -3.88 -8.48
C PRO A 2 -23.73 -4.45 -9.11
N ASP A 3 -23.68 -5.76 -9.30
CA ASP A 3 -22.54 -6.44 -9.93
C ASP A 3 -22.33 -5.98 -11.37
N LEU A 4 -21.06 -5.99 -11.80
CA LEU A 4 -20.70 -5.74 -13.19
C LEU A 4 -21.18 -6.89 -14.07
N LYS A 5 -21.83 -6.56 -15.19
CA LYS A 5 -22.08 -7.55 -16.24
C LYS A 5 -20.78 -7.87 -16.97
N PRO A 6 -20.56 -9.10 -17.48
CA PRO A 6 -19.31 -9.47 -18.17
C PRO A 6 -18.86 -8.47 -19.25
N ARG A 7 -19.80 -7.93 -20.03
CA ARG A 7 -19.53 -6.91 -21.07
C ARG A 7 -18.97 -5.59 -20.54
N GLN A 8 -19.11 -5.31 -19.24
CA GLN A 8 -18.68 -4.07 -18.60
C GLN A 8 -17.30 -4.23 -17.95
N CYS A 9 -16.87 -5.45 -17.62
CA CYS A 9 -15.62 -5.70 -16.89
C CYS A 9 -14.40 -5.08 -17.58
N ASN A 10 -14.21 -5.33 -18.87
CA ASN A 10 -13.08 -4.77 -19.63
C ASN A 10 -13.09 -3.23 -19.63
N SER A 11 -14.25 -2.62 -19.90
CA SER A 11 -14.37 -1.16 -19.89
C SER A 11 -14.13 -0.55 -18.52
N THR A 12 -14.53 -1.26 -17.45
CA THR A 12 -14.29 -0.81 -16.07
C THR A 12 -12.81 -0.90 -15.71
N LEU A 13 -12.14 -2.02 -16.03
CA LEU A 13 -10.71 -2.18 -15.77
C LEU A 13 -9.90 -1.11 -16.50
N LEU A 14 -10.19 -0.85 -17.77
CA LEU A 14 -9.52 0.21 -18.54
C LEU A 14 -9.77 1.60 -17.93
N ARG A 15 -10.96 1.85 -17.36
CA ARG A 15 -11.22 3.10 -16.63
C ARG A 15 -10.40 3.19 -15.34
N LEU A 16 -10.28 2.10 -14.58
CA LEU A 16 -9.45 2.04 -13.38
C LEU A 16 -7.99 2.32 -13.70
N LEU A 17 -7.43 1.61 -14.70
CA LEU A 17 -6.04 1.81 -15.15
C LEU A 17 -5.76 3.22 -15.70
N ALA A 18 -6.80 3.93 -16.14
CA ALA A 18 -6.71 5.32 -16.57
C ALA A 18 -6.90 6.34 -15.44
N SER A 19 -7.30 5.91 -14.23
CA SER A 19 -7.43 6.81 -13.08
C SER A 19 -6.06 7.33 -12.67
N PRO A 20 -5.87 8.64 -12.41
CA PRO A 20 -4.59 9.18 -11.93
C PRO A 20 -4.04 8.48 -10.69
N ASN A 21 -4.91 7.95 -9.82
CA ASN A 21 -4.52 7.22 -8.62
C ASN A 21 -3.80 5.90 -8.97
N ILE A 22 -4.19 5.22 -10.05
CA ILE A 22 -3.65 3.92 -10.48
C ILE A 22 -2.63 4.07 -11.61
N ALA A 23 -2.96 4.82 -12.66
CA ALA A 23 -2.18 4.95 -13.89
C ALA A 23 -0.67 5.15 -13.67
N SER A 24 0.13 4.69 -14.64
CA SER A 24 1.59 4.78 -14.58
C SER A 24 2.10 6.16 -14.15
N LYS A 25 2.99 6.16 -13.16
CA LYS A 25 3.64 7.37 -12.62
C LYS A 25 4.94 7.72 -13.36
N GLU A 26 5.21 7.06 -14.50
CA GLU A 26 6.41 7.29 -15.32
C GLU A 26 6.58 8.75 -15.71
N CYS A 27 5.47 9.45 -15.97
CA CYS A 27 5.51 10.86 -16.32
C CYS A 27 6.13 11.74 -15.24
N VAL A 28 6.11 11.30 -13.97
CA VAL A 28 6.69 11.98 -12.82
C VAL A 28 8.16 11.62 -12.69
N TYR A 29 8.49 10.34 -12.53
CA TYR A 29 9.87 9.97 -12.18
C TYR A 29 10.87 10.13 -13.33
N ARG A 30 10.42 10.17 -14.60
CA ARG A 30 11.30 10.51 -15.74
C ARG A 30 11.81 11.95 -15.73
N GLN A 31 11.23 12.82 -14.90
CA GLN A 31 11.67 14.21 -14.75
C GLN A 31 12.89 14.34 -13.84
N TYR A 32 13.27 13.27 -13.13
CA TYR A 32 14.34 13.26 -12.15
C TYR A 32 15.40 12.20 -12.50
N ASP A 33 16.64 12.47 -12.11
CA ASP A 33 17.63 11.41 -12.04
C ASP A 33 17.29 10.48 -10.87
N HIS A 34 17.20 9.18 -11.15
CA HIS A 34 16.88 8.14 -10.18
C HIS A 34 18.10 7.27 -9.86
N GLN A 35 19.29 7.67 -10.32
CA GLN A 35 20.55 6.99 -10.02
C GLN A 35 21.22 7.59 -8.78
N ALA A 36 21.20 6.85 -7.66
CA ALA A 36 21.89 7.24 -6.45
C ALA A 36 23.40 6.90 -6.54
N MET A 37 24.18 7.68 -7.31
CA MET A 37 25.61 7.42 -7.54
C MET A 37 25.90 6.00 -8.06
N GLY A 38 25.00 5.48 -8.91
CA GLY A 38 25.05 4.11 -9.44
C GLY A 38 24.72 3.01 -8.43
N ASN A 39 24.08 3.34 -7.30
CA ASN A 39 23.65 2.37 -6.29
C ASN A 39 22.22 1.88 -6.48
N THR A 40 21.43 2.50 -7.35
CA THR A 40 20.03 2.10 -7.57
C THR A 40 19.99 0.72 -8.24
N VAL A 41 19.30 -0.23 -7.61
CA VAL A 41 19.12 -1.60 -8.11
C VAL A 41 17.72 -1.79 -8.67
N VAL A 42 16.70 -1.33 -7.93
CA VAL A 42 15.32 -1.24 -8.41
C VAL A 42 14.97 0.24 -8.53
N SER A 43 14.65 0.65 -9.76
CA SER A 43 14.25 2.02 -10.08
C SER A 43 12.77 2.26 -9.73
N PRO A 44 12.29 3.52 -9.73
CA PRO A 44 10.86 3.81 -9.56
C PRO A 44 9.99 3.05 -10.56
N GLY A 45 8.77 2.71 -10.15
CA GLY A 45 7.85 1.88 -10.94
C GLY A 45 7.85 0.41 -10.53
N SER A 46 8.26 0.08 -9.32
CA SER A 46 7.95 -1.17 -8.61
C SER A 46 7.40 -0.80 -7.23
N ASP A 47 6.96 -1.78 -6.43
CA ASP A 47 6.42 -1.58 -5.07
C ASP A 47 7.36 -0.79 -4.14
N ALA A 48 8.68 -0.96 -4.27
CA ALA A 48 9.67 -0.21 -3.50
C ALA A 48 10.96 0.05 -4.28
N ALA A 49 11.63 1.15 -3.97
CA ALA A 49 12.95 1.44 -4.50
C ALA A 49 14.01 0.67 -3.71
N VAL A 50 15.02 0.13 -4.40
CA VAL A 50 16.10 -0.64 -3.75
C VAL A 50 17.46 -0.05 -4.09
N LEU A 51 18.24 0.25 -3.06
CA LEU A 51 19.58 0.85 -3.15
C LEU A 51 20.63 -0.10 -2.57
N ARG A 52 21.75 -0.28 -3.28
CA ARG A 52 22.89 -1.08 -2.84
C ARG A 52 23.73 -0.36 -1.80
N ILE A 53 24.19 -1.09 -0.79
CA ILE A 53 25.24 -0.64 0.12
C ILE A 53 26.59 -1.16 -0.40
N LYS A 54 27.39 -0.26 -1.01
CA LYS A 54 28.73 -0.57 -1.56
C LYS A 54 29.64 -1.23 -0.52
N GLY A 55 30.45 -2.19 -0.97
CA GLY A 55 31.35 -2.96 -0.11
C GLY A 55 30.66 -4.05 0.72
N THR A 56 29.35 -4.25 0.54
CA THR A 56 28.58 -5.31 1.21
C THR A 56 27.67 -6.03 0.21
N LYS A 57 27.02 -7.11 0.67
CA LYS A 57 25.91 -7.73 -0.05
C LYS A 57 24.57 -7.08 0.27
N LYS A 58 24.49 -6.15 1.21
CA LYS A 58 23.22 -5.63 1.72
C LYS A 58 22.62 -4.56 0.78
N GLY A 59 21.31 -4.36 0.90
CA GLY A 59 20.59 -3.26 0.26
C GLY A 59 19.58 -2.63 1.20
N ILE A 60 19.18 -1.40 0.88
CA ILE A 60 18.14 -0.64 1.56
C ILE A 60 16.95 -0.56 0.62
N SER A 61 15.77 -0.92 1.11
CA SER A 61 14.51 -0.73 0.40
C SER A 61 13.72 0.43 1.00
N LEU A 62 13.03 1.22 0.17
CA LEU A 62 12.29 2.41 0.57
C LEU A 62 10.93 2.44 -0.13
N THR A 63 9.87 2.72 0.62
CA THR A 63 8.51 2.95 0.09
C THR A 63 7.83 4.10 0.81
N THR A 64 6.78 4.64 0.21
CA THR A 64 5.89 5.64 0.80
C THR A 64 4.44 5.31 0.49
N ASP A 65 3.60 5.23 1.52
CA ASP A 65 2.21 4.76 1.38
C ASP A 65 1.24 5.60 2.22
N GLY A 66 -0.01 5.68 1.80
CA GLY A 66 -1.04 6.40 2.54
C GLY A 66 -2.33 6.58 1.76
N ASN A 67 -3.41 5.96 2.23
CA ASN A 67 -4.74 6.10 1.64
C ASN A 67 -5.64 6.99 2.53
N GLY A 68 -5.85 8.23 2.08
CA GLY A 68 -6.70 9.19 2.78
C GLY A 68 -8.19 8.80 2.82
N ARG A 69 -8.69 8.05 1.84
CA ARG A 69 -10.10 7.60 1.82
C ARG A 69 -10.37 6.57 2.89
N TYR A 70 -9.47 5.61 3.09
CA TYR A 70 -9.61 4.64 4.18
C TYR A 70 -9.56 5.35 5.53
N CYS A 71 -8.64 6.29 5.69
CA CYS A 71 -8.55 7.10 6.91
C CYS A 71 -9.79 7.99 7.12
N TYR A 72 -10.42 8.47 6.05
CA TYR A 72 -11.66 9.25 6.13
C TYR A 72 -12.84 8.38 6.58
N LEU A 73 -12.97 7.17 6.04
CA LEU A 73 -14.07 6.24 6.29
C LEU A 73 -13.98 5.56 7.67
N ASP A 74 -12.79 5.09 8.05
CA ASP A 74 -12.51 4.52 9.36
C ASP A 74 -11.06 4.90 9.74
N PRO A 75 -10.86 6.01 10.49
CA PRO A 75 -9.52 6.51 10.77
C PRO A 75 -8.62 5.49 11.48
N TYR A 76 -9.21 4.65 12.35
CA TYR A 76 -8.44 3.63 13.05
C TYR A 76 -7.96 2.54 12.07
N LEU A 77 -8.85 1.99 11.25
CA LEU A 77 -8.44 0.99 10.26
C LEU A 77 -7.57 1.57 9.15
N GLY A 78 -7.83 2.80 8.70
CA GLY A 78 -6.99 3.49 7.73
C GLY A 78 -5.55 3.65 8.21
N GLY A 79 -5.35 4.00 9.50
CA GLY A 79 -4.02 4.03 10.11
C GLY A 79 -3.35 2.65 10.19
N VAL A 80 -4.11 1.58 10.45
CA VAL A 80 -3.59 0.20 10.41
C VAL A 80 -3.14 -0.17 9.00
N ILE A 81 -3.99 0.10 8.00
CA ILE A 81 -3.77 -0.26 6.60
C ILE A 81 -2.55 0.47 6.03
N ALA A 82 -2.39 1.77 6.31
CA ALA A 82 -1.24 2.54 5.82
C ALA A 82 0.11 1.96 6.26
N ILE A 83 0.21 1.48 7.50
CA ILE A 83 1.43 0.80 7.99
C ILE A 83 1.60 -0.57 7.34
N ALA A 84 0.51 -1.34 7.25
CA ALA A 84 0.54 -2.68 6.68
C ALA A 84 0.98 -2.67 5.21
N GLU A 85 0.45 -1.73 4.42
CA GLU A 85 0.78 -1.56 3.01
C GLU A 85 2.25 -1.15 2.80
N ALA A 86 2.75 -0.20 3.58
CA ALA A 86 4.17 0.16 3.54
C ALA A 86 5.09 -1.04 3.87
N ALA A 87 4.73 -1.86 4.85
CA ALA A 87 5.50 -3.06 5.16
C ALA A 87 5.41 -4.09 4.02
N ARG A 88 4.22 -4.27 3.43
CA ARG A 88 3.96 -5.19 2.33
C ARG A 88 4.79 -4.85 1.09
N ASN A 89 4.87 -3.57 0.73
CA ASN A 89 5.64 -3.10 -0.42
C ASN A 89 7.15 -3.37 -0.27
N LEU A 90 7.71 -3.22 0.94
CA LEU A 90 9.08 -3.61 1.22
C LEU A 90 9.28 -5.12 1.15
N VAL A 91 8.33 -5.90 1.66
CA VAL A 91 8.37 -7.36 1.60
C VAL A 91 8.33 -7.86 0.16
N CYS A 92 7.50 -7.27 -0.72
CA CYS A 92 7.46 -7.61 -2.14
C CYS A 92 8.78 -7.32 -2.86
N SER A 93 9.60 -6.36 -2.39
CA SER A 93 10.96 -6.15 -2.91
C SER A 93 12.01 -7.11 -2.34
N GLY A 94 11.63 -7.92 -1.34
CA GLY A 94 12.51 -8.87 -0.63
C GLY A 94 13.22 -8.27 0.58
N ALA A 95 12.73 -7.15 1.11
CA ALA A 95 13.32 -6.49 2.27
C ALA A 95 12.54 -6.77 3.56
N GLU A 96 13.28 -6.96 4.66
CA GLU A 96 12.70 -6.97 6.01
C GLU A 96 12.38 -5.53 6.43
N PRO A 97 11.12 -5.18 6.77
CA PRO A 97 10.76 -3.86 7.27
C PRO A 97 11.45 -3.54 8.60
N LEU A 98 12.07 -2.36 8.73
CA LEU A 98 12.86 -2.00 9.91
C LEU A 98 12.32 -0.83 10.73
N ALA A 99 11.85 0.23 10.07
CA ALA A 99 11.41 1.43 10.76
C ALA A 99 10.56 2.33 9.85
N ILE A 100 9.73 3.18 10.47
CA ILE A 100 8.96 4.19 9.75
C ILE A 100 9.36 5.63 10.08
N THR A 101 9.07 6.52 9.15
CA THR A 101 8.83 7.95 9.36
C THR A 101 7.40 8.27 8.97
N ASP A 102 6.68 9.04 9.78
CA ASP A 102 5.29 9.41 9.49
C ASP A 102 5.15 10.91 9.21
N CYS A 103 4.39 11.26 8.17
CA CYS A 103 3.97 12.62 7.89
C CYS A 103 2.44 12.71 8.05
N LEU A 104 2.01 13.21 9.21
CA LEU A 104 0.61 13.32 9.58
C LEU A 104 0.01 14.62 9.03
N ASN A 105 -0.90 14.52 8.06
CA ASN A 105 -1.58 15.69 7.47
C ASN A 105 -3.08 15.67 7.80
N PHE A 106 -3.52 16.64 8.61
CA PHE A 106 -4.89 16.74 9.10
C PHE A 106 -5.42 18.19 9.08
N GLY A 107 -6.74 18.35 9.19
CA GLY A 107 -7.40 19.66 9.30
C GLY A 107 -7.17 20.36 10.64
N ASN A 108 -8.04 21.32 10.97
CA ASN A 108 -8.01 21.99 12.28
C ASN A 108 -8.37 20.99 13.43
N PRO A 109 -7.42 20.66 14.33
CA PRO A 109 -7.62 19.71 15.42
C PRO A 109 -8.54 20.22 16.54
N GLU A 110 -8.92 21.50 16.53
CA GLU A 110 -9.87 22.05 17.51
C GLU A 110 -11.32 21.62 17.21
N LYS A 111 -11.59 21.16 15.98
CA LYS A 111 -12.87 20.55 15.60
C LYS A 111 -12.89 19.10 16.07
N GLY A 112 -13.97 18.70 16.76
CA GLY A 112 -14.05 17.40 17.43
C GLY A 112 -13.97 16.19 16.48
N ASP A 113 -14.50 16.33 15.26
CA ASP A 113 -14.43 15.33 14.19
C ASP A 113 -13.01 15.17 13.63
N VAL A 114 -12.30 16.27 13.39
CA VAL A 114 -10.90 16.24 12.93
C VAL A 114 -9.98 15.68 14.01
N TYR A 115 -10.18 16.08 15.28
CA TYR A 115 -9.44 15.50 16.39
C TYR A 115 -9.69 13.99 16.53
N TYR A 116 -10.93 13.56 16.32
CA TYR A 116 -11.28 12.14 16.28
C TYR A 116 -10.50 11.40 15.18
N GLN A 117 -10.42 11.98 13.97
CA GLN A 117 -9.63 11.39 12.87
C GLN A 117 -8.15 11.27 13.24
N LEU A 118 -7.52 12.37 13.68
CA LEU A 118 -6.12 12.39 14.09
C LEU A 118 -5.81 11.34 15.16
N LYS A 119 -6.57 11.34 16.25
CA LYS A 119 -6.39 10.42 17.37
C LYS A 119 -6.51 8.96 16.95
N ASN A 120 -7.50 8.63 16.13
CA ASN A 120 -7.75 7.25 15.74
C ASN A 120 -6.78 6.76 14.67
N CYS A 121 -6.36 7.59 13.70
CA CYS A 121 -5.27 7.25 12.79
C CYS A 121 -3.99 6.89 13.54
N ILE A 122 -3.56 7.74 14.48
CA ILE A 122 -2.35 7.48 15.29
C ILE A 122 -2.49 6.17 16.08
N LYS A 123 -3.66 5.91 16.67
CA LYS A 123 -3.92 4.64 17.39
C LYS A 123 -3.85 3.42 16.48
N GLY A 124 -4.39 3.53 15.26
CA GLY A 124 -4.33 2.48 14.25
C GLY A 124 -2.90 2.17 13.83
N MET A 125 -2.15 3.21 13.46
CA MET A 125 -0.73 3.11 13.12
C MET A 125 0.07 2.47 14.26
N ALA A 126 -0.14 2.93 15.50
CA ALA A 126 0.53 2.38 16.68
C ALA A 126 0.16 0.92 16.97
N ARG A 127 -1.03 0.44 16.57
CA ARG A 127 -1.37 -0.99 16.66
C ARG A 127 -0.54 -1.78 15.64
N ALA A 128 -0.56 -1.36 14.37
CA ALA A 128 0.16 -2.04 13.30
C ALA A 128 1.67 -2.10 13.56
N CYS A 129 2.27 -0.99 13.99
CA CYS A 129 3.68 -0.94 14.41
C CYS A 129 4.01 -1.95 15.51
N ARG A 130 3.14 -2.11 16.52
CA ARG A 130 3.38 -3.08 17.60
C ARG A 130 3.29 -4.52 17.12
N GLU A 131 2.29 -4.82 16.28
CA GLU A 131 2.08 -6.17 15.75
C GLU A 131 3.25 -6.60 14.85
N LEU A 132 3.67 -5.70 13.94
CA LEU A 132 4.75 -5.96 12.99
C LEU A 132 6.15 -5.79 13.62
N GLY A 133 6.25 -5.30 14.85
CA GLY A 133 7.53 -5.03 15.52
C GLY A 133 8.34 -3.87 14.91
N ILE A 134 7.67 -2.91 14.27
CA ILE A 134 8.30 -1.81 13.52
C ILE A 134 8.23 -0.50 14.32
N PRO A 135 9.36 0.08 14.76
CA PRO A 135 9.40 1.36 15.46
C PRO A 135 9.17 2.56 14.54
N VAL A 136 8.59 3.61 15.12
CA VAL A 136 8.55 4.97 14.54
C VAL A 136 9.80 5.72 14.97
N ILE A 137 10.65 6.13 14.02
CA ILE A 137 11.96 6.74 14.32
C ILE A 137 12.02 8.24 14.05
N SER A 138 11.10 8.78 13.27
CA SER A 138 10.98 10.20 12.97
C SER A 138 9.57 10.51 12.45
N GLY A 139 9.26 11.78 12.26
CA GLY A 139 8.01 12.17 11.63
C GLY A 139 7.83 13.69 11.54
N ASN A 140 6.69 14.09 10.99
CA ASN A 140 6.22 15.46 10.86
C ASN A 140 4.71 15.51 11.09
N VAL A 141 4.21 16.62 11.64
CA VAL A 141 2.78 16.85 11.83
C VAL A 141 2.39 18.18 11.20
N SER A 142 1.55 18.11 10.18
CA SER A 142 0.93 19.26 9.50
C SER A 142 -0.56 19.30 9.85
N LEU A 143 -0.97 20.36 10.54
CA LEU A 143 -2.37 20.58 10.96
C LEU A 143 -2.95 21.81 10.26
N TYR A 144 -4.25 22.03 10.43
CA TYR A 144 -4.97 23.15 9.82
C TYR A 144 -4.98 23.10 8.28
N ASN A 145 -4.86 21.90 7.70
CA ASN A 145 -5.01 21.68 6.26
C ASN A 145 -6.48 21.78 5.85
N GLU A 146 -6.96 23.00 5.71
CA GLU A 146 -8.31 23.31 5.24
C GLU A 146 -8.31 24.55 4.36
N THR A 147 -9.20 24.58 3.38
CA THR A 147 -9.38 25.73 2.48
C THR A 147 -10.85 26.03 2.30
N LYS A 148 -11.26 27.27 2.56
CA LYS A 148 -12.67 27.71 2.46
C LYS A 148 -13.64 26.81 3.27
N GLY A 149 -13.20 26.36 4.44
CA GLY A 149 -13.98 25.49 5.33
C GLY A 149 -14.03 24.02 4.91
N GLN A 150 -13.39 23.63 3.80
CA GLN A 150 -13.25 22.24 3.40
C GLN A 150 -11.93 21.68 3.94
N THR A 151 -12.04 20.62 4.74
CA THR A 151 -10.91 19.90 5.32
C THR A 151 -10.45 18.79 4.38
N ILE A 152 -9.13 18.58 4.26
CA ILE A 152 -8.58 17.44 3.52
C ILE A 152 -9.05 16.11 4.12
N TYR A 153 -8.92 15.02 3.36
CA TYR A 153 -8.95 13.71 4.01
C TYR A 153 -7.81 13.57 5.02
N PRO A 154 -8.02 12.92 6.17
CA PRO A 154 -6.94 12.57 7.08
C PRO A 154 -5.89 11.75 6.33
N THR A 155 -4.67 12.26 6.21
CA THR A 155 -3.66 11.70 5.31
C THR A 155 -2.36 11.47 6.08
N PRO A 156 -2.26 10.35 6.83
CA PRO A 156 -0.98 9.87 7.34
C PRO A 156 -0.20 9.23 6.18
N ILE A 157 0.87 9.90 5.75
CA ILE A 157 1.82 9.31 4.80
C ILE A 157 2.91 8.61 5.59
N VAL A 158 3.15 7.35 5.28
CA VAL A 158 4.14 6.49 5.93
C VAL A 158 5.29 6.30 4.97
N GLY A 159 6.47 6.83 5.32
CA GLY A 159 7.72 6.40 4.69
C GLY A 159 8.29 5.23 5.48
N MET A 160 8.68 4.14 4.81
CA MET A 160 9.25 2.97 5.49
C MET A 160 10.58 2.57 4.86
N VAL A 161 11.51 2.15 5.71
CA VAL A 161 12.80 1.61 5.32
C VAL A 161 12.90 0.13 5.69
N GLY A 162 13.46 -0.66 4.78
CA GLY A 162 13.74 -2.07 4.97
C GLY A 162 15.15 -2.45 4.56
N LEU A 163 15.59 -3.63 4.99
CA LEU A 163 16.91 -4.17 4.70
C LEU A 163 16.81 -5.46 3.89
N LEU A 164 17.58 -5.53 2.81
CA LEU A 164 17.90 -6.78 2.15
C LEU A 164 19.23 -7.30 2.68
N SER A 165 19.25 -8.54 3.17
CA SER A 165 20.48 -9.20 3.62
C SER A 165 21.43 -9.53 2.45
N ASP A 166 20.87 -9.90 1.29
CA ASP A 166 21.55 -10.06 0.01
C ASP A 166 20.77 -9.36 -1.11
N ILE A 167 21.37 -8.32 -1.66
CA ILE A 167 20.85 -7.48 -2.75
C ILE A 167 20.57 -8.27 -4.02
N ASN A 168 21.18 -9.44 -4.21
CA ASN A 168 20.91 -10.29 -5.38
C ASN A 168 19.60 -11.08 -5.23
N ARG A 169 18.93 -11.01 -4.07
CA ARG A 169 17.61 -11.60 -3.80
C ARG A 169 16.46 -10.61 -3.92
N HIS A 170 16.71 -9.39 -4.39
CA HIS A 170 15.64 -8.43 -4.61
C HIS A 170 14.61 -8.96 -5.61
N CYS A 171 13.35 -8.56 -5.42
CA CYS A 171 12.26 -8.82 -6.35
C CYS A 171 11.76 -7.50 -6.97
N THR A 172 11.06 -7.64 -8.09
CA THR A 172 10.30 -6.57 -8.74
C THR A 172 8.92 -7.11 -9.11
N MET A 173 7.96 -6.24 -9.40
CA MET A 173 6.58 -6.66 -9.70
C MET A 173 6.41 -7.45 -11.00
N SER A 174 7.15 -7.10 -12.06
CA SER A 174 6.92 -7.67 -13.39
C SER A 174 7.15 -9.18 -13.48
N PHE A 175 6.26 -9.87 -14.21
CA PHE A 175 6.45 -11.27 -14.62
C PHE A 175 7.81 -11.49 -15.29
N LYS A 176 8.40 -12.67 -15.08
CA LYS A 176 9.78 -12.96 -15.50
C LYS A 176 9.84 -13.85 -16.73
N ASP A 177 9.20 -15.01 -16.67
CA ASP A 177 9.29 -16.02 -17.73
C ASP A 177 7.90 -16.51 -18.17
N GLU A 178 7.80 -16.88 -19.46
CA GLU A 178 6.62 -17.60 -19.95
C GLU A 178 6.49 -18.95 -19.24
N GLY A 179 5.28 -19.28 -18.80
CA GLY A 179 5.00 -20.52 -18.06
C GLY A 179 5.20 -20.43 -16.55
N ASP A 180 5.61 -19.26 -16.01
CA ASP A 180 5.59 -19.03 -14.58
C ASP A 180 4.17 -19.17 -14.00
N LEU A 181 4.08 -19.77 -12.82
CA LEU A 181 2.82 -19.91 -12.09
C LEU A 181 2.59 -18.66 -11.23
N VAL A 182 1.39 -18.10 -11.30
CA VAL A 182 0.97 -16.92 -10.54
C VAL A 182 0.08 -17.35 -9.38
N PHE A 183 0.42 -16.92 -8.17
CA PHE A 183 -0.33 -17.23 -6.95
C PHE A 183 -0.75 -15.94 -6.26
N LEU A 184 -1.98 -15.93 -5.74
CA LEU A 184 -2.44 -14.91 -4.80
C LEU A 184 -2.18 -15.41 -3.39
N LEU A 185 -1.36 -14.68 -2.63
CA LEU A 185 -1.12 -14.97 -1.22
C LEU A 185 -2.15 -14.29 -0.33
N GLY A 186 -2.64 -15.01 0.67
CA GLY A 186 -3.67 -14.54 1.58
C GLY A 186 -5.07 -15.00 1.19
N THR A 187 -6.07 -14.42 1.83
CA THR A 187 -7.47 -14.77 1.57
C THR A 187 -8.09 -13.76 0.61
N PRO A 188 -8.76 -14.21 -0.46
CA PRO A 188 -9.63 -13.34 -1.22
C PRO A 188 -10.91 -13.12 -0.41
N SER A 189 -10.81 -12.38 0.70
CA SER A 189 -11.83 -12.28 1.76
C SER A 189 -13.24 -11.86 1.30
N PRO A 190 -13.49 -11.39 0.05
CA PRO A 190 -14.84 -11.32 -0.48
C PRO A 190 -15.21 -12.35 -1.57
N LEU A 191 -14.25 -13.01 -2.27
CA LEU A 191 -14.58 -13.79 -3.48
C LEU A 191 -15.20 -15.17 -3.20
N THR A 192 -15.12 -15.68 -1.97
CA THR A 192 -15.63 -17.03 -1.63
C THR A 192 -17.02 -17.04 -0.99
N GLY A 193 -17.67 -15.88 -0.80
CA GLY A 193 -19.05 -15.82 -0.28
C GLY A 193 -19.22 -16.22 1.19
N GLU A 194 -18.15 -16.62 1.89
CA GLU A 194 -18.17 -16.97 3.32
C GLU A 194 -18.03 -15.70 4.18
N GLY A 195 -19.04 -14.84 4.10
CA GLY A 195 -19.01 -13.59 4.86
C GLY A 195 -20.12 -12.62 4.50
N GLN A 196 -21.38 -13.05 4.48
CA GLN A 196 -22.49 -12.10 4.41
C GLN A 196 -22.50 -11.23 5.69
N GLY A 197 -22.10 -9.98 5.55
CA GLY A 197 -22.11 -8.95 6.59
C GLY A 197 -21.70 -7.60 6.02
N GLU A 198 -22.16 -6.49 6.61
CA GLU A 198 -21.79 -5.15 6.18
C GLU A 198 -20.26 -4.95 6.19
N GLY A 199 -19.69 -4.52 5.06
CA GLY A 199 -18.25 -4.24 4.92
C GLY A 199 -17.36 -5.44 4.54
N LYS A 200 -17.94 -6.60 4.19
CA LYS A 200 -17.20 -7.79 3.74
C LYS A 200 -17.17 -8.02 2.23
N ASP A 201 -17.73 -7.10 1.45
CA ASP A 201 -17.72 -7.16 -0.03
C ASP A 201 -16.39 -6.67 -0.64
N GLY A 202 -15.48 -6.11 0.18
CA GLY A 202 -14.16 -5.62 -0.25
C GLY A 202 -14.20 -4.32 -1.06
N LEU A 203 -15.37 -3.68 -1.20
CA LEU A 203 -15.52 -2.47 -2.02
C LEU A 203 -15.48 -1.17 -1.21
N GLY A 204 -15.57 -1.25 0.12
CA GLY A 204 -15.59 -0.09 1.01
C GLY A 204 -14.35 0.79 0.84
N GLY A 205 -14.54 2.03 0.37
CA GLY A 205 -13.46 2.98 0.11
C GLY A 205 -12.59 2.70 -1.12
N SER A 206 -12.93 1.68 -1.92
CA SER A 206 -12.15 1.31 -3.12
C SER A 206 -12.17 2.40 -4.19
N GLU A 207 -11.10 2.47 -4.98
CA GLU A 207 -11.02 3.31 -6.19
C GLU A 207 -12.18 3.02 -7.16
N TYR A 208 -12.62 1.77 -7.27
CA TYR A 208 -13.77 1.40 -8.09
C TYR A 208 -15.06 2.10 -7.64
N LEU A 209 -15.34 2.13 -6.35
CA LEU A 209 -16.57 2.72 -5.82
C LEU A 209 -16.60 4.24 -6.06
N GLU A 210 -15.46 4.91 -5.88
CA GLU A 210 -15.35 6.34 -6.15
C GLU A 210 -15.42 6.65 -7.65
N LEU A 211 -14.59 5.99 -8.47
CA LEU A 211 -14.48 6.30 -9.89
C LEU A 211 -15.73 5.93 -10.70
N VAL A 212 -16.35 4.79 -10.39
CA VAL A 212 -17.47 4.26 -11.17
C VAL A 212 -18.81 4.76 -10.66
N HIS A 213 -18.95 4.92 -9.33
CA HIS A 213 -20.22 5.26 -8.71
C HIS A 213 -20.24 6.64 -8.04
N GLY A 214 -19.10 7.34 -7.95
CA GLY A 214 -19.01 8.64 -7.28
C GLY A 214 -19.18 8.56 -5.76
N LEU A 215 -18.84 7.40 -5.18
CA LEU A 215 -19.13 7.10 -3.78
C LEU A 215 -17.85 6.83 -2.99
N VAL A 216 -17.63 7.62 -1.93
CA VAL A 216 -16.66 7.31 -0.87
C VAL A 216 -17.47 6.84 0.34
N LYS A 217 -17.75 5.53 0.38
CA LYS A 217 -18.61 4.88 1.37
C LYS A 217 -18.12 3.47 1.70
N GLY A 218 -18.75 2.86 2.70
CA GLY A 218 -18.40 1.54 3.19
C GLY A 218 -17.27 1.61 4.22
N LYS A 219 -16.83 0.43 4.67
CA LYS A 219 -15.81 0.31 5.70
C LYS A 219 -14.63 -0.48 5.14
N PRO A 220 -13.40 0.08 5.13
CA PRO A 220 -12.22 -0.71 4.80
C PRO A 220 -11.99 -1.78 5.87
N SER A 221 -11.33 -2.87 5.52
CA SER A 221 -11.09 -3.99 6.43
C SER A 221 -9.70 -4.57 6.25
N ILE A 222 -9.08 -5.00 7.34
CA ILE A 222 -7.82 -5.74 7.33
C ILE A 222 -7.82 -6.76 8.48
N ASP A 223 -7.38 -7.97 8.18
CA ASP A 223 -6.98 -8.96 9.18
C ASP A 223 -5.46 -8.86 9.36
N LEU A 224 -5.04 -8.17 10.42
CA LEU A 224 -3.63 -7.86 10.65
C LEU A 224 -2.80 -9.11 10.97
N ASP A 225 -3.42 -10.13 11.57
CA ASP A 225 -2.76 -11.39 11.89
C ASP A 225 -2.49 -12.17 10.60
N LEU A 226 -3.49 -12.21 9.71
CA LEU A 226 -3.31 -12.78 8.37
C LEU A 226 -2.27 -12.00 7.56
N GLU A 227 -2.33 -10.66 7.57
CA GLU A 227 -1.37 -9.79 6.88
C GLU A 227 0.06 -10.13 7.32
N THR A 228 0.29 -10.25 8.62
CA THR A 228 1.62 -10.59 9.19
C THR A 228 2.11 -11.94 8.69
N ARG A 229 1.23 -12.95 8.61
CA ARG A 229 1.59 -14.27 8.08
C ARG A 229 1.87 -14.24 6.57
N VAL A 230 1.10 -13.47 5.80
CA VAL A 230 1.28 -13.31 4.35
C VAL A 230 2.61 -12.62 4.07
N GLN A 231 2.92 -11.53 4.76
CA GLN A 231 4.18 -10.82 4.64
C GLN A 231 5.37 -11.72 4.97
N ARG A 232 5.31 -12.45 6.09
CA ARG A 232 6.37 -13.42 6.44
C ARG A 232 6.54 -14.50 5.37
N CYS A 233 5.44 -15.09 4.89
CA CYS A 233 5.47 -16.12 3.85
C CYS A 233 6.08 -15.59 2.54
N CYS A 234 5.73 -14.38 2.14
CA CYS A 234 6.26 -13.74 0.94
C CYS A 234 7.77 -13.49 1.09
N LEU A 235 8.20 -12.87 2.19
CA LEU A 235 9.61 -12.59 2.46
C LEU A 235 10.44 -13.88 2.47
N GLU A 236 10.00 -14.91 3.19
CA GLU A 236 10.68 -16.21 3.23
C GLU A 236 10.76 -16.83 1.82
N ALA A 237 9.70 -16.73 1.00
CA ALA A 237 9.72 -17.26 -0.36
C ALA A 237 10.72 -16.52 -1.26
N VAL A 238 10.84 -15.19 -1.11
CA VAL A 238 11.83 -14.38 -1.83
C VAL A 238 13.24 -14.75 -1.40
N GLU A 239 13.49 -14.84 -0.09
CA GLU A 239 14.82 -15.17 0.47
C GLU A 239 15.33 -16.55 0.02
N HIS A 240 14.43 -17.54 -0.02
CA HIS A 240 14.75 -18.89 -0.51
C HIS A 240 14.82 -18.98 -2.04
N GLY A 241 14.47 -17.92 -2.77
CA GLY A 241 14.45 -17.89 -4.23
C GLY A 241 13.36 -18.77 -4.84
N VAL A 242 12.26 -18.99 -4.12
CA VAL A 242 11.08 -19.73 -4.59
C VAL A 242 10.26 -18.87 -5.55
N VAL A 243 10.16 -17.56 -5.27
CA VAL A 243 9.48 -16.59 -6.13
C VAL A 243 10.49 -15.78 -6.92
N LYS A 244 10.15 -15.46 -8.18
CA LYS A 244 10.99 -14.65 -9.09
C LYS A 244 10.56 -13.18 -9.16
N SER A 245 9.30 -12.93 -8.84
CA SER A 245 8.66 -11.61 -8.77
C SER A 245 7.60 -11.65 -7.68
N ALA A 246 7.30 -10.48 -7.13
CA ALA A 246 6.22 -10.29 -6.18
C ALA A 246 5.68 -8.87 -6.35
N HIS A 247 4.37 -8.74 -6.22
CA HIS A 247 3.65 -7.48 -6.32
C HIS A 247 2.51 -7.48 -5.31
N ASP A 248 2.32 -6.34 -4.67
CA ASP A 248 1.24 -6.11 -3.73
C ASP A 248 -0.14 -6.04 -4.44
N CYS A 249 -1.22 -6.17 -3.67
CA CYS A 249 -2.58 -5.99 -4.21
C CYS A 249 -3.26 -4.87 -3.41
N SER A 250 -3.15 -3.66 -3.92
CA SER A 250 -3.59 -2.43 -3.28
C SER A 250 -4.79 -1.79 -4.02
N GLU A 251 -4.64 -0.57 -4.51
CA GLU A 251 -5.70 0.21 -5.13
C GLU A 251 -6.16 -0.40 -6.45
N GLY A 252 -7.48 -0.50 -6.65
CA GLY A 252 -8.06 -1.14 -7.82
C GLY A 252 -8.13 -2.67 -7.75
N GLY A 253 -7.45 -3.29 -6.78
CA GLY A 253 -7.55 -4.71 -6.46
C GLY A 253 -6.88 -5.63 -7.47
N ALA A 254 -7.14 -6.94 -7.34
CA ALA A 254 -6.38 -7.99 -8.03
C ALA A 254 -6.32 -7.85 -9.56
N ALA A 255 -7.39 -7.33 -10.19
CA ALA A 255 -7.40 -7.14 -11.64
C ALA A 255 -6.43 -6.03 -12.10
N VAL A 256 -6.20 -5.02 -11.26
CA VAL A 256 -5.22 -3.96 -11.51
C VAL A 256 -3.82 -4.48 -11.22
N ALA A 257 -3.60 -5.13 -10.08
CA ALA A 257 -2.31 -5.72 -9.72
C ALA A 257 -1.79 -6.71 -10.77
N ILE A 258 -2.66 -7.49 -11.42
CA ILE A 258 -2.26 -8.41 -12.50
C ILE A 258 -1.90 -7.65 -13.80
N ALA A 259 -2.45 -6.46 -14.00
CA ALA A 259 -2.27 -5.66 -15.21
C ALA A 259 -1.05 -4.72 -15.14
N GLU A 260 -0.58 -4.39 -13.93
CA GLU A 260 0.64 -3.62 -13.66
C GLU A 260 1.92 -4.41 -13.95
#